data_AF-A0AA41CHZ0-F1
#
_entry.id   AF-A0AA41CHZ0-F1
#
_cell.length_a   1.000
_cell.length_b   1.000
_cell.length_c   1.000
_cell.angle_alpha   90.00
_cell.angle_beta   90.00
_cell.angle_gamma   90.00
#
_symmetry.space_group_name_H-M   'P 1'
#
loop_
_entity.id
_entity.type
_entity.pdbx_description
1 polymer ?
#
loop_
_entity_poly.entity_id
_entity_poly.type
_entity_poly.pdbx_seq_one_letter_code
_entity_poly.pdbx_strand_id
1 'polypeptide(L)'
;MVNALLRDFYGQEVARYLSRDDIKALCRTPRRKGQAEFLRNNGIRHYLDAHGWPVVLWSAIEGKPEPKTPPATEWKPNKAAA
;
A
#
# COMPACT_ATOMS: atom_id res chain seq x y z
N MET A 1 -7.59 7.38 -20.46
CA MET A 1 -8.54 8.47 -20.10
C MET A 1 -9.29 8.19 -18.78
N VAL A 2 -9.64 6.95 -18.46
CA VAL A 2 -10.37 6.62 -17.21
C VAL A 2 -9.59 6.95 -15.93
N ASN A 3 -8.25 6.78 -15.94
CA ASN A 3 -7.40 7.02 -14.77
C ASN A 3 -7.17 8.49 -14.40
N ALA A 4 -7.45 9.45 -15.29
CA ALA A 4 -7.29 10.88 -15.01
C ALA A 4 -8.54 11.43 -14.30
N LEU A 5 -9.73 11.09 -14.79
CA LEU A 5 -11.00 11.52 -14.21
C LEU A 5 -11.24 10.95 -12.80
N LEU A 6 -10.76 9.73 -12.53
CA LEU A 6 -10.80 9.14 -11.18
C LEU A 6 -9.83 9.83 -10.20
N ARG A 7 -8.79 10.50 -10.70
CA ARG A 7 -7.77 11.17 -9.89
C ARG A 7 -8.26 12.53 -9.37
N ASP A 8 -9.11 13.21 -10.15
CA ASP A 8 -9.67 14.51 -9.78
C ASP A 8 -10.91 14.40 -8.88
N PHE A 9 -11.69 13.31 -9.01
CA PHE A 9 -12.91 13.09 -8.21
C PHE A 9 -12.68 12.40 -6.86
N TYR A 10 -11.71 11.47 -6.77
CA TYR A 10 -11.36 10.81 -5.51
C TYR A 10 -10.09 11.43 -4.98
N GLY A 11 -10.24 12.45 -4.12
CA GLY A 11 -9.13 13.02 -3.37
C GLY A 11 -8.28 11.91 -2.74
N GLN A 12 -7.05 11.80 -3.23
CA GLN A 12 -5.81 11.23 -2.67
C GLN A 12 -5.78 10.14 -1.56
N GLU A 13 -6.84 9.40 -1.25
CA GLU A 13 -6.82 8.36 -0.20
C GLU A 13 -7.30 6.97 -0.67
N VAL A 14 -7.54 6.78 -1.96
CA VAL A 14 -7.85 5.45 -2.49
C VAL A 14 -6.56 4.66 -2.67
N ALA A 15 -6.51 3.47 -2.06
CA ALA A 15 -5.43 2.50 -2.17
C ALA A 15 -5.04 2.24 -3.63
N ARG A 16 -4.06 3.02 -4.13
CA ARG A 16 -3.61 2.98 -5.51
C ARG A 16 -2.56 1.88 -5.65
N TYR A 17 -2.65 1.08 -6.71
CA TYR A 17 -1.61 0.13 -7.08
C TYR A 17 -0.52 0.81 -7.94
N LEU A 18 0.71 0.35 -7.82
CA LEU A 18 1.77 0.74 -8.75
C LEU A 18 1.48 0.17 -10.14
N SER A 19 1.80 0.96 -11.17
CA SER A 19 1.76 0.45 -12.54
C SER A 19 2.91 -0.53 -12.79
N ARG A 20 2.82 -1.32 -13.88
CA ARG A 20 3.91 -2.25 -14.25
C ARG A 20 5.22 -1.52 -14.55
N ASP A 21 5.16 -0.31 -15.12
CA ASP A 21 6.34 0.51 -15.37
C ASP A 21 6.95 1.04 -14.07
N ASP A 22 6.12 1.46 -13.11
CA ASP A 22 6.61 1.88 -11.78
C ASP A 22 7.32 0.72 -11.08
N ILE A 23 6.75 -0.49 -11.14
CA ILE A 23 7.34 -1.70 -10.56
C ILE A 23 8.67 -2.04 -11.25
N LYS A 24 8.72 -1.93 -12.58
CA LYS A 24 9.95 -2.15 -13.37
C LYS A 24 11.03 -1.14 -13.00
N ALA A 25 10.67 0.13 -12.82
CA ALA A 25 11.59 1.18 -12.40
C ALA A 25 12.09 0.93 -10.97
N LEU A 26 11.19 0.60 -10.04
CA LEU A 26 11.51 0.29 -8.64
C LEU A 26 12.47 -0.90 -8.53
N CYS A 27 12.16 -2.01 -9.19
CA CYS A 27 12.97 -3.23 -9.13
C CYS A 27 14.20 -3.19 -10.06
N ARG A 28 14.31 -2.15 -10.92
CA ARG A 28 15.33 -2.00 -11.97
C ARG A 28 15.47 -3.21 -12.90
N THR A 29 14.37 -3.95 -13.08
CA THR A 29 14.35 -5.17 -13.91
C THR A 29 12.97 -5.35 -14.55
N PRO A 30 12.90 -5.73 -15.84
CA PRO A 30 11.65 -6.11 -16.49
C PRO A 30 11.24 -7.57 -16.22
N ARG A 31 12.10 -8.37 -15.59
CA ARG A 31 11.88 -9.81 -15.39
C ARG A 31 10.99 -10.07 -14.18
N ARG A 32 9.82 -10.69 -14.39
CA ARG A 32 8.82 -11.03 -13.34
C ARG A 32 9.43 -11.67 -12.10
N LYS A 33 10.23 -12.72 -12.30
CA LYS A 33 10.89 -13.46 -11.22
C LYS A 33 11.82 -12.55 -10.41
N GLY A 34 12.60 -11.71 -11.08
CA GLY A 34 13.50 -10.75 -10.43
C GLY A 34 12.75 -9.66 -9.68
N GLN A 35 11.60 -9.21 -10.17
CA GLN A 35 10.74 -8.26 -9.46
C GLN A 35 10.17 -8.89 -8.17
N ALA A 36 9.66 -10.12 -8.25
CA ALA A 36 9.15 -10.83 -7.08
C ALA A 36 10.25 -11.10 -6.03
N GLU A 37 11.43 -11.54 -6.46
CA GLU A 37 12.59 -11.73 -5.57
C GLU A 37 13.02 -10.42 -4.91
N PHE A 38 13.09 -9.33 -5.67
CA PHE A 38 13.41 -8.01 -5.12
C PHE A 38 12.42 -7.59 -4.04
N LEU A 39 11.11 -7.69 -4.31
CA LEU A 39 10.08 -7.28 -3.35
C LEU A 39 10.10 -8.15 -2.09
N ARG A 40 10.33 -9.46 -2.23
CA ARG A 40 10.47 -10.39 -1.08
C ARG A 40 11.70 -10.06 -0.24
N ASN A 41 12.85 -9.84 -0.88
CA ASN A 41 14.12 -9.54 -0.19
C ASN A 41 14.08 -8.21 0.56
N ASN A 42 13.33 -7.23 0.04
CA ASN A 42 13.15 -5.93 0.69
C ASN A 42 11.97 -5.88 1.67
N GLY A 43 11.26 -6.99 1.88
CA GLY A 43 10.10 -7.04 2.79
C GLY A 43 8.92 -6.18 2.35
N ILE A 44 8.85 -5.79 1.08
CA ILE A 44 7.77 -4.93 0.55
C ILE A 44 6.51 -5.79 0.42
N ARG A 45 5.39 -5.32 0.97
CA ARG A 45 4.11 -6.02 0.89
C ARG A 45 3.62 -6.06 -0.57
N HIS A 46 3.46 -7.27 -1.10
CA HIS A 46 2.96 -7.53 -2.45
C HIS A 46 2.22 -8.86 -2.51
N TYR A 47 1.43 -9.05 -3.56
CA TYR A 47 0.90 -10.35 -3.96
C TYR A 47 1.21 -10.61 -5.43
N LEU A 48 1.05 -11.84 -5.88
CA LEU A 48 1.19 -12.22 -7.29
C LEU A 48 -0.20 -12.37 -7.92
N ASP A 49 -0.41 -11.79 -9.09
CA ASP A 49 -1.62 -12.02 -9.88
C ASP A 49 -1.64 -13.43 -10.50
N ALA A 50 -2.73 -13.76 -11.20
CA ALA A 50 -2.88 -15.07 -11.88
C ALA A 50 -1.82 -15.35 -12.95
N HIS A 51 -1.08 -14.33 -13.39
CA HIS A 51 -0.01 -14.42 -14.40
C HIS A 51 1.40 -14.31 -13.79
N GLY A 52 1.50 -14.33 -12.46
CA GLY A 52 2.74 -14.26 -11.71
C GLY A 52 3.40 -12.87 -11.71
N TRP A 53 2.65 -11.80 -12.00
CA TRP A 53 3.14 -10.44 -11.85
C TRP A 53 2.94 -9.93 -10.42
N PRO A 54 3.95 -9.26 -9.84
CA PRO A 54 3.78 -8.61 -8.56
C PRO A 54 2.80 -7.44 -8.67
N VAL A 55 1.91 -7.34 -7.69
CA VAL A 55 1.01 -6.21 -7.49
C VAL A 55 1.35 -5.59 -6.14
N VAL A 56 1.64 -4.29 -6.16
CA VAL A 56 2.12 -3.52 -5.01
C VAL A 56 1.22 -2.31 -4.81
N LEU A 57 0.82 -2.04 -3.57
CA LEU A 57 0.10 -0.82 -3.21
C LEU A 57 1.10 0.32 -2.97
N TRP A 58 0.74 1.55 -3.31
CA TRP A 58 1.53 2.75 -3.01
C TRP A 58 1.82 2.89 -1.51
N SER A 59 0.83 2.57 -0.66
CA SER A 59 0.97 2.58 0.81
C SER A 59 1.97 1.55 1.35
N ALA A 60 2.36 0.54 0.57
CA ALA A 60 3.41 -0.40 0.95
C ALA A 60 4.83 0.20 0.79
N ILE A 61 4.97 1.29 0.04
CA ILE A 61 6.25 1.92 -0.27
C ILE A 61 6.44 3.21 0.54
N GLU A 62 5.40 4.02 0.67
CA GLU A 62 5.45 5.29 1.42
C GLU A 62 5.68 5.08 2.93
N GLY A 63 5.56 3.84 3.40
CA GLY A 63 5.58 3.51 4.81
C GLY A 63 4.26 3.90 5.47
N LYS A 64 3.81 3.10 6.44
CA LYS A 64 2.78 3.61 7.35
C LYS A 64 3.44 4.69 8.22
N PRO A 65 2.81 5.85 8.46
CA PRO A 65 3.14 6.58 9.68
C PRO A 65 2.99 5.57 10.81
N GLU A 66 3.99 5.47 11.69
CA GLU A 66 3.88 4.62 12.88
C GLU A 66 2.49 4.85 13.48
N PRO A 67 1.72 3.79 13.77
CA PRO A 67 0.51 3.97 14.54
C PRO A 67 0.99 4.62 15.84
N LYS A 68 0.73 5.94 15.98
CA LYS A 68 0.70 6.59 17.28
C LYS A 68 -0.37 5.81 18.00
N THR A 69 0.03 4.75 18.69
CA THR A 69 -0.84 3.99 19.58
C THR A 69 -1.38 5.07 20.50
N PRO A 70 -2.65 5.47 20.37
CA PRO A 70 -3.21 6.29 21.41
C PRO A 70 -3.10 5.41 22.67
N PRO A 71 -2.63 5.93 23.82
CA PRO A 71 -2.69 5.17 25.05
C PRO A 71 -4.12 4.65 25.15
N ALA A 72 -4.28 3.36 25.43
CA ALA A 72 -5.59 2.72 25.50
C ALA A 72 -6.52 3.64 26.29
N THR A 73 -7.49 4.26 25.62
CA THR A 73 -8.51 5.03 26.29
C THR A 73 -9.28 4.02 27.10
N GLU A 74 -8.95 3.94 28.38
CA GLU A 74 -9.64 3.11 29.35
C GLU A 74 -11.10 3.53 29.31
N TRP A 75 -11.94 2.65 28.75
CA TRP A 75 -13.34 2.95 28.54
C TRP A 75 -14.00 3.23 29.88
N LYS A 76 -14.52 4.45 30.07
CA LYS A 76 -15.20 4.86 31.30
C LYS A 76 -16.72 4.77 31.10
N PRO A 77 -17.44 3.95 31.89
CA PRO A 77 -18.89 3.88 31.78
C PRO A 77 -19.54 5.20 32.21
N ASN A 78 -20.51 5.68 31.43
CA ASN A 78 -21.28 6.91 31.68
C ASN A 78 -22.07 6.93 33.01
N LYS A 79 -22.08 5.82 33.76
CA LYS A 79 -22.78 5.69 35.04
C LYS A 79 -22.02 6.30 36.23
N ALA A 80 -20.73 6.60 36.09
CA ALA A 80 -19.90 7.21 37.13
C ALA A 80 -19.80 8.75 37.04
N ALA A 81 -20.63 9.38 36.20
CA ALA A 81 -20.67 10.84 35.98
C ALA A 81 -21.89 11.51 36.63
N ALA A 82 -22.46 10.89 37.68
CA ALA A 82 -23.57 11.43 38.47
C ALA A 82 -23.09 11.87 39.85
#